data_AF-A0A7X7PT71-F1
#
_entry.id   AF-A0A7X7PT71-F1
#
_cell.length_a   1.000
_cell.length_b   1.000
_cell.length_c   1.000
_cell.angle_alpha   90.00
_cell.angle_beta   90.00
_cell.angle_gamma   90.00
#
_symmetry.space_group_name_H-M   'P 1'
#
loop_
_entity.id
_entity.type
_entity.pdbx_description
1 polymer ?
#
loop_
_entity_poly.entity_id
_entity_poly.type
_entity_poly.pdbx_seq_one_letter_code
_entity_poly.pdbx_strand_id
1 'polypeptide(L)'
;AQFNTRPEDPAQDFGQGVLPVDEDRDGKLAEQAIAAHAAGTPMAELWRGMPYRDDVSPLLGVPFWQEASVATYIEQIERSKVGIFIWGNWFDEGSFESILAFNNLDNPRKLWMGTWGHCQVGDFPMETELLRFFDRFLKNVDNGWEREPPIHFRTINAPAGQEWRSATQWPLPEARPRTLHLTGAARSGTSGQISLGKPAKPSEGQFQVDYEPKCKERVNLGFMMWPCVIEDHGVSYTTPPLSSDTHIAGHPLADLWISSTQPDADLFVYLEEIAPSGEVTILTHGRLRASFRSEQKPPFRNYMGLPYHRGNRADVEPLTPGERTRARLDLLPTSAIVKRGHRLRLTIAGADPRQRSRSVQFDPPPTITIFGGKKNGSTLLLPVVGELEFEG
;
A
#
# COMPACT_ATOMS: atom_id res chain seq x y z
N ALA A 1 -5.86 2.12 -10.24
CA ALA A 1 -7.04 2.38 -11.09
C ALA A 1 -8.17 1.51 -10.57
N GLN A 2 -9.24 2.11 -10.02
CA GLN A 2 -10.47 1.38 -9.69
C GLN A 2 -10.96 0.66 -10.95
N PHE A 3 -11.26 -0.63 -10.79
CA PHE A 3 -11.82 -1.47 -11.83
C PHE A 3 -13.34 -1.28 -11.83
N ASN A 4 -13.94 -1.21 -13.02
CA ASN A 4 -15.38 -1.33 -13.28
C ASN A 4 -16.30 -0.12 -13.05
N THR A 5 -15.82 1.14 -13.11
CA THR A 5 -16.78 2.28 -13.18
C THR A 5 -17.10 2.75 -14.60
N ARG A 6 -16.46 2.17 -15.63
CA ARG A 6 -16.90 2.31 -17.01
C ARG A 6 -16.53 1.09 -17.84
N PRO A 7 -17.41 0.64 -18.74
CA PRO A 7 -17.03 -0.16 -19.87
C PRO A 7 -15.98 0.52 -20.74
N GLU A 8 -14.90 -0.16 -21.08
CA GLU A 8 -14.12 0.22 -22.26
C GLU A 8 -14.87 -0.24 -23.54
N ASP A 9 -15.78 -1.22 -23.40
CA ASP A 9 -16.68 -1.71 -24.45
C ASP A 9 -18.10 -1.95 -23.88
N PRO A 10 -19.07 -1.05 -24.15
CA PRO A 10 -20.45 -1.20 -23.69
C PRO A 10 -21.10 -2.54 -24.06
N ALA A 11 -20.69 -3.19 -25.15
CA ALA A 11 -21.24 -4.49 -25.54
C ALA A 11 -20.66 -5.65 -24.70
N GLN A 12 -19.41 -5.56 -24.25
CA GLN A 12 -18.79 -6.56 -23.35
C GLN A 12 -19.19 -6.36 -21.89
N ASP A 13 -19.19 -5.11 -21.41
CA ASP A 13 -19.33 -4.82 -19.99
C ASP A 13 -20.79 -4.68 -19.54
N PHE A 14 -21.71 -4.41 -20.48
CA PHE A 14 -23.16 -4.50 -20.25
C PHE A 14 -23.76 -5.80 -20.79
N GLY A 15 -22.94 -6.78 -21.16
CA GLY A 15 -23.39 -8.11 -21.57
C GLY A 15 -24.29 -8.74 -20.49
N GLN A 16 -25.61 -8.66 -20.71
CA GLN A 16 -26.72 -9.21 -19.92
C GLN A 16 -27.01 -8.61 -18.53
N GLY A 17 -26.32 -7.55 -18.07
CA GLY A 17 -26.38 -7.10 -16.67
C GLY A 17 -27.20 -5.85 -16.34
N VAL A 18 -27.50 -4.97 -17.30
CA VAL A 18 -28.28 -3.75 -17.04
C VAL A 18 -29.76 -4.07 -17.19
N LEU A 19 -30.45 -4.16 -16.06
CA LEU A 19 -31.89 -4.41 -16.03
C LEU A 19 -32.66 -3.08 -16.10
N PRO A 20 -33.76 -3.01 -16.89
CA PRO A 20 -34.67 -1.88 -16.82
C PRO A 20 -35.25 -1.76 -15.41
N VAL A 21 -35.53 -0.54 -14.97
CA VAL A 21 -36.34 -0.28 -13.78
C VAL A 21 -37.79 -0.65 -14.05
N ASP A 22 -38.59 -0.84 -13.00
CA ASP A 22 -40.00 -1.28 -13.11
C ASP A 22 -40.86 -0.35 -14.00
N GLU A 23 -40.53 0.94 -14.03
CA GLU A 23 -41.18 1.94 -14.88
C GLU A 23 -40.76 1.89 -16.36
N ASP A 24 -39.61 1.29 -16.69
CA ASP A 24 -39.03 1.22 -18.03
C ASP A 24 -39.55 0.02 -18.84
N ARG A 25 -40.87 -0.03 -19.02
CA ARG A 25 -41.56 -1.19 -19.61
C ARG A 25 -41.19 -1.46 -21.08
N ASP A 26 -40.64 -0.48 -21.78
CA ASP A 26 -40.20 -0.60 -23.18
C ASP A 26 -38.67 -0.57 -23.34
N GLY A 27 -37.92 -0.56 -22.24
CA GLY A 27 -36.45 -0.61 -22.22
C GLY A 27 -35.74 0.67 -22.68
N LYS A 28 -36.49 1.73 -22.99
CA LYS A 28 -35.91 2.97 -23.54
C LYS A 28 -35.05 3.71 -22.52
N LEU A 29 -35.41 3.69 -21.24
CA LEU A 29 -34.60 4.33 -20.20
C LEU A 29 -33.28 3.59 -20.00
N ALA A 30 -33.29 2.25 -20.07
CA ALA A 30 -32.08 1.44 -20.04
C ALA A 30 -31.18 1.72 -21.26
N GLU A 31 -31.76 1.79 -22.48
CA GLU A 31 -31.01 2.17 -23.68
C GLU A 31 -30.39 3.58 -23.57
N GLN A 32 -31.17 4.55 -23.08
CA GLN A 32 -30.69 5.91 -22.85
C GLN A 32 -29.58 5.96 -21.78
N ALA A 33 -29.72 5.20 -20.69
CA ALA A 33 -28.72 5.14 -19.62
C ALA A 33 -27.41 4.52 -20.11
N ILE A 34 -27.48 3.45 -20.91
CA ILE A 34 -26.31 2.84 -21.55
C ILE A 34 -25.62 3.84 -22.49
N ALA A 35 -26.39 4.53 -23.34
CA ALA A 35 -25.85 5.55 -24.24
C ALA A 35 -25.22 6.72 -23.49
N ALA A 36 -25.86 7.22 -22.43
CA ALA A 36 -25.33 8.28 -21.58
C ALA A 36 -24.05 7.84 -20.85
N HIS A 37 -24.02 6.61 -20.34
CA HIS A 37 -22.83 6.05 -19.69
C HIS A 37 -21.67 5.86 -20.67
N ALA A 38 -21.97 5.48 -21.92
CA ALA A 38 -20.99 5.42 -23.00
C ALA A 38 -20.40 6.80 -23.34
N ALA A 39 -21.01 7.91 -22.93
CA ALA A 39 -20.44 9.25 -23.06
C ALA A 39 -19.61 9.69 -21.82
N GLY A 40 -19.57 8.89 -20.76
CA GLY A 40 -18.81 9.19 -19.54
C GLY A 40 -17.30 9.26 -19.77
N THR A 41 -16.58 10.02 -18.94
CA THR A 41 -15.13 10.15 -19.06
C THR A 41 -14.42 8.81 -18.76
N PRO A 42 -13.55 8.29 -19.65
CA PRO A 42 -12.78 7.08 -19.37
C PRO A 42 -11.73 7.33 -18.28
N MET A 43 -11.88 6.65 -17.14
CA MET A 43 -11.00 6.84 -15.97
C MET A 43 -9.53 6.52 -16.27
N ALA A 44 -9.25 5.50 -17.07
CA ALA A 44 -7.89 5.13 -17.44
C ALA A 44 -7.19 6.25 -18.25
N GLU A 45 -7.88 6.84 -19.22
CA GLU A 45 -7.36 7.97 -20.01
C GLU A 45 -7.24 9.24 -19.16
N LEU A 46 -8.25 9.50 -18.33
CA LEU A 46 -8.24 10.60 -17.36
C LEU A 46 -6.97 10.57 -16.52
N TRP A 47 -6.69 9.44 -15.85
CA TRP A 47 -5.50 9.30 -15.01
C TRP A 47 -4.19 9.33 -15.82
N ARG A 48 -4.14 8.72 -17.00
CA ARG A 48 -2.95 8.80 -17.89
C ARG A 48 -2.63 10.23 -18.30
N GLY A 49 -3.66 11.06 -18.49
CA GLY A 49 -3.53 12.47 -18.84
C GLY A 49 -3.12 13.38 -17.67
N MET A 50 -3.04 12.86 -16.44
CA MET A 50 -2.70 13.63 -15.23
C MET A 50 -1.58 12.95 -14.43
N PRO A 51 -0.37 12.82 -14.99
CA PRO A 51 0.78 12.18 -14.32
C PRO A 51 1.22 12.87 -13.02
N TYR A 52 0.88 14.15 -12.81
CA TYR A 52 1.19 14.89 -11.60
C TYR A 52 -0.08 15.22 -10.82
N ARG A 53 0.05 15.31 -9.49
CA ARG A 53 -1.08 15.60 -8.61
C ARG A 53 -1.68 16.98 -8.87
N ASP A 54 -0.91 17.93 -9.38
CA ASP A 54 -1.34 19.29 -9.73
C ASP A 54 -1.74 19.49 -11.20
N ASP A 55 -1.86 18.41 -11.98
CA ASP A 55 -2.39 18.51 -13.33
C ASP A 55 -3.90 18.81 -13.32
N VAL A 56 -4.30 19.66 -14.27
CA VAL A 56 -5.71 19.85 -14.62
C VAL A 56 -6.09 18.81 -15.66
N SER A 57 -7.20 18.11 -15.43
CA SER A 57 -7.70 17.11 -16.35
C SER A 57 -7.96 17.72 -17.73
N PRO A 58 -7.34 17.20 -18.81
CA PRO A 58 -7.68 17.64 -20.16
C PRO A 58 -9.09 17.20 -20.58
N LEU A 59 -9.67 16.20 -19.91
CA LEU A 59 -11.01 15.67 -20.22
C LEU A 59 -12.12 16.39 -19.45
N LEU A 60 -11.84 16.88 -18.25
CA LEU A 60 -12.84 17.48 -17.35
C LEU A 60 -12.62 18.98 -17.11
N GLY A 61 -11.43 19.51 -17.40
CA GLY A 61 -11.06 20.89 -17.11
C GLY A 61 -10.89 21.21 -15.61
N VAL A 62 -10.79 20.19 -14.76
CA VAL A 62 -10.70 20.33 -13.29
C VAL A 62 -9.43 19.70 -12.71
N PRO A 63 -8.92 20.20 -11.57
CA PRO A 63 -7.82 19.59 -10.82
C PRO A 63 -8.30 18.33 -10.06
N PHE A 64 -8.58 17.25 -10.81
CA PHE A 64 -9.25 16.04 -10.32
C PHE A 64 -8.60 15.46 -9.06
N TRP A 65 -7.28 15.40 -8.97
CA TRP A 65 -6.62 14.80 -7.81
C TRP A 65 -6.83 15.58 -6.51
N GLN A 66 -6.97 16.91 -6.59
CA GLN A 66 -7.33 17.77 -5.46
C GLN A 66 -8.81 17.58 -5.12
N GLU A 67 -9.70 17.63 -6.12
CA GLU A 67 -11.14 17.54 -5.91
C GLU A 67 -11.61 16.15 -5.45
N ALA A 68 -10.92 15.08 -5.87
CA ALA A 68 -11.22 13.72 -5.42
C ALA A 68 -10.66 13.41 -4.02
N SER A 69 -9.77 14.25 -3.48
CA SER A 69 -9.12 13.97 -2.22
C SER A 69 -9.96 14.42 -1.03
N VAL A 70 -10.23 13.51 -0.10
CA VAL A 70 -10.85 13.82 1.21
C VAL A 70 -10.08 14.91 1.96
N ALA A 71 -8.76 14.98 1.76
CA ALA A 71 -7.89 15.99 2.38
C ALA A 71 -8.36 17.43 2.09
N THR A 72 -8.92 17.67 0.91
CA THR A 72 -9.42 18.98 0.47
C THR A 72 -10.64 19.44 1.26
N TYR A 73 -11.36 18.51 1.89
CA TYR A 73 -12.63 18.76 2.56
C TYR A 73 -12.61 18.44 4.06
N ILE A 74 -11.43 18.22 4.67
CA ILE A 74 -11.31 17.84 6.08
C ILE A 74 -12.11 18.80 6.98
N GLU A 75 -11.98 20.11 6.78
CA GLU A 75 -12.70 21.08 7.62
C GLU A 75 -14.22 21.01 7.46
N GLN A 76 -14.72 20.79 6.25
CA GLN A 76 -16.15 20.62 5.96
C GLN A 76 -16.68 19.36 6.64
N ILE A 77 -15.94 18.26 6.53
CA ILE A 77 -16.28 16.97 7.15
C ILE A 77 -16.29 17.12 8.67
N GLU A 78 -15.30 17.77 9.26
CA GLU A 78 -15.21 18.03 10.70
C GLU A 78 -16.31 18.94 11.23
N ARG A 79 -16.77 19.91 10.43
CA ARG A 79 -17.92 20.77 10.79
C ARG A 79 -19.22 19.98 10.83
N SER A 80 -19.38 18.94 10.02
CA SER A 80 -20.61 18.16 9.95
C SER A 80 -20.89 17.33 11.21
N LYS A 81 -19.84 16.96 11.96
CA LYS A 81 -19.91 16.07 13.15
C LYS A 81 -20.59 14.72 12.89
N VAL A 82 -20.78 14.31 11.64
CA VAL A 82 -21.35 13.00 11.29
C VAL A 82 -20.47 11.88 11.81
N GLY A 83 -21.08 10.81 12.31
CA GLY A 83 -20.34 9.59 12.65
C GLY A 83 -19.68 9.00 11.40
N ILE A 84 -18.48 8.43 11.54
CA ILE A 84 -17.74 7.80 10.45
C ILE A 84 -17.34 6.39 10.86
N PHE A 85 -17.77 5.39 10.11
CA PHE A 85 -17.32 4.01 10.28
C PHE A 85 -16.36 3.66 9.14
N ILE A 86 -15.09 3.43 9.48
CA ILE A 86 -14.02 3.13 8.53
C ILE A 86 -13.73 1.64 8.62
N TRP A 87 -13.76 0.95 7.49
CA TRP A 87 -13.41 -0.46 7.37
C TRP A 87 -12.35 -0.63 6.27
N GLY A 88 -11.39 -1.49 6.53
CA GLY A 88 -10.37 -1.90 5.57
C GLY A 88 -9.77 -3.25 5.94
N ASN A 89 -8.80 -3.69 5.15
CA ASN A 89 -8.06 -4.92 5.41
C ASN A 89 -6.55 -4.70 5.17
N TRP A 90 -5.70 -5.50 5.83
CA TRP A 90 -4.25 -5.42 5.65
C TRP A 90 -3.79 -5.86 4.26
N PHE A 91 -4.50 -6.83 3.66
CA PHE A 91 -4.21 -7.25 2.29
C PHE A 91 -5.01 -6.47 1.25
N ASP A 92 -5.15 -5.16 1.47
CA ASP A 92 -5.79 -4.22 0.57
C ASP A 92 -4.94 -2.95 0.39
N GLU A 93 -4.88 -2.42 -0.84
CA GLU A 93 -4.11 -1.20 -1.12
C GLU A 93 -4.73 0.03 -0.46
N GLY A 94 -6.05 0.04 -0.20
CA GLY A 94 -6.75 1.11 0.51
C GLY A 94 -6.51 1.17 2.03
N SER A 95 -5.67 0.28 2.56
CA SER A 95 -5.35 0.20 3.99
C SER A 95 -4.66 1.47 4.51
N PHE A 96 -3.80 2.09 3.70
CA PHE A 96 -3.13 3.34 4.05
C PHE A 96 -4.14 4.48 4.20
N GLU A 97 -5.04 4.65 3.23
CA GLU A 97 -6.05 5.71 3.23
C GLU A 97 -7.03 5.55 4.40
N SER A 98 -7.38 4.31 4.76
CA SER A 98 -8.23 4.01 5.92
C SER A 98 -7.60 4.50 7.24
N ILE A 99 -6.32 4.20 7.42
CA ILE A 99 -5.53 4.64 8.58
C ILE A 99 -5.33 6.17 8.56
N LEU A 100 -5.03 6.74 7.38
CA LEU A 100 -4.84 8.17 7.21
C LEU A 100 -6.11 8.95 7.53
N ALA A 101 -7.27 8.49 7.05
CA ALA A 101 -8.58 9.08 7.36
C ALA A 101 -8.86 9.01 8.86
N PHE A 102 -8.63 7.85 9.50
CA PHE A 102 -8.76 7.72 10.95
C PHE A 102 -7.84 8.69 11.71
N ASN A 103 -6.63 8.94 11.23
CA ASN A 103 -5.71 9.83 11.91
C ASN A 103 -5.97 11.33 11.68
N ASN A 104 -6.83 11.70 10.73
CA ASN A 104 -6.99 13.10 10.30
C ASN A 104 -8.44 13.63 10.28
N LEU A 105 -9.45 12.82 10.54
CA LEU A 105 -10.85 13.27 10.62
C LEU A 105 -11.31 13.32 12.07
N ASP A 106 -11.55 14.49 12.66
CA ASP A 106 -11.93 14.60 14.08
C ASP A 106 -13.37 14.18 14.43
N ASN A 107 -14.15 13.79 13.43
CA ASN A 107 -15.51 13.26 13.64
C ASN A 107 -15.50 12.04 14.58
N PRO A 108 -16.64 11.76 15.27
CA PRO A 108 -16.83 10.49 15.97
C PRO A 108 -16.58 9.34 14.99
N ARG A 109 -15.58 8.50 15.25
CA ARG A 109 -15.13 7.51 14.29
C ARG A 109 -14.65 6.21 14.91
N LYS A 110 -14.81 5.12 14.16
CA LYS A 110 -14.15 3.84 14.41
C LYS A 110 -13.42 3.36 13.17
N LEU A 111 -12.33 2.65 13.38
CA LEU A 111 -11.57 1.96 12.36
C LEU A 111 -11.56 0.46 12.65
N TRP A 112 -11.91 -0.33 11.63
CA TRP A 112 -11.84 -1.79 11.65
C TRP A 112 -10.92 -2.29 10.55
N MET A 113 -9.89 -3.07 10.91
CA MET A 113 -8.92 -3.63 9.96
C MET A 113 -8.87 -5.16 10.04
N GLY A 114 -9.29 -5.84 8.96
CA GLY A 114 -9.22 -7.30 8.84
C GLY A 114 -7.95 -7.82 8.18
N THR A 115 -7.80 -9.15 8.11
CA THR A 115 -6.64 -9.84 7.48
C THR A 115 -6.97 -10.37 6.07
N TRP A 116 -7.98 -9.81 5.40
CA TRP A 116 -8.50 -10.34 4.13
C TRP A 116 -8.16 -9.46 2.93
N GLY A 117 -8.59 -9.84 1.73
CA GLY A 117 -8.47 -8.99 0.54
C GLY A 117 -9.59 -7.96 0.40
N HIS A 118 -9.55 -7.18 -0.68
CA HIS A 118 -10.42 -6.02 -0.92
C HIS A 118 -11.94 -6.30 -0.81
N CYS A 119 -12.43 -7.40 -1.41
CA CYS A 119 -13.86 -7.72 -1.43
C CYS A 119 -14.31 -8.64 -0.29
N GLN A 120 -13.48 -8.82 0.74
CA GLN A 120 -13.68 -9.83 1.77
C GLN A 120 -13.85 -9.18 3.15
N VAL A 121 -15.00 -9.42 3.77
CA VAL A 121 -15.29 -9.03 5.17
C VAL A 121 -14.91 -10.11 6.17
N GLY A 122 -14.72 -11.35 5.70
CA GLY A 122 -14.32 -12.47 6.56
C GLY A 122 -15.36 -12.85 7.61
N ASP A 123 -14.90 -13.10 8.83
CA ASP A 123 -15.73 -13.42 9.99
C ASP A 123 -16.11 -12.19 10.83
N PHE A 124 -15.75 -10.99 10.36
CA PHE A 124 -16.14 -9.75 11.02
C PHE A 124 -17.67 -9.59 10.99
N PRO A 125 -18.35 -9.39 12.15
CA PRO A 125 -19.80 -9.23 12.21
C PRO A 125 -20.26 -7.84 11.72
N MET A 126 -19.98 -7.53 10.45
CA MET A 126 -20.23 -6.24 9.80
C MET A 126 -21.67 -5.76 10.00
N GLU A 127 -22.66 -6.63 9.79
CA GLU A 127 -24.07 -6.29 9.94
C GLU A 127 -24.41 -5.83 11.36
N THR A 128 -23.86 -6.52 12.37
CA THR A 128 -24.07 -6.17 13.77
C THR A 128 -23.42 -4.83 14.11
N GLU A 129 -22.18 -4.59 13.67
CA GLU A 129 -21.48 -3.33 13.93
C GLU A 129 -22.13 -2.14 13.20
N LEU A 130 -22.63 -2.34 11.98
CA LEU A 130 -23.39 -1.32 11.24
C LEU A 130 -24.72 -1.01 11.93
N LEU A 131 -25.45 -2.02 12.43
CA LEU A 131 -26.67 -1.79 13.21
C LEU A 131 -26.38 -1.00 14.49
N ARG A 132 -25.32 -1.35 15.23
CA ARG A 132 -24.88 -0.59 16.41
C ARG A 132 -24.53 0.85 16.05
N PHE A 133 -23.81 1.06 14.95
CA PHE A 133 -23.46 2.39 14.46
C PHE A 133 -24.72 3.21 14.11
N PHE A 134 -25.65 2.65 13.34
CA PHE A 134 -26.88 3.35 12.96
C PHE A 134 -27.83 3.58 14.13
N ASP A 135 -27.98 2.62 15.04
CA ASP A 135 -28.76 2.81 16.27
C ASP A 135 -28.20 3.97 17.10
N ARG A 136 -26.87 4.10 17.15
CA ARG A 136 -26.24 5.21 17.84
C ARG A 136 -26.46 6.55 17.14
N PHE A 137 -26.17 6.67 15.85
CA PHE A 137 -26.12 7.96 15.15
C PHE A 137 -27.44 8.38 14.48
N LEU A 138 -28.35 7.45 14.20
CA LEU A 138 -29.66 7.73 13.59
C LEU A 138 -30.81 7.65 14.61
N LYS A 139 -30.65 6.86 15.68
CA LYS A 139 -31.70 6.67 16.70
C LYS A 139 -31.33 7.17 18.10
N ASN A 140 -30.10 7.67 18.30
CA ASN A 140 -29.60 8.14 19.59
C ASN A 140 -29.63 7.08 20.72
N VAL A 141 -29.50 5.80 20.39
CA VAL A 141 -29.42 4.72 21.38
C VAL A 141 -28.04 4.76 22.07
N ASP A 142 -28.02 4.79 23.40
CA ASP A 142 -26.78 4.57 24.17
C ASP A 142 -26.45 3.08 24.21
N ASN A 143 -25.65 2.64 23.24
CA ASN A 143 -25.17 1.27 23.12
C ASN A 143 -23.67 1.13 23.42
N GLY A 144 -23.07 2.17 24.02
CA GLY A 144 -21.66 2.20 24.41
C GLY A 144 -20.64 2.27 23.28
N TRP A 145 -21.07 2.60 22.06
CA TRP A 145 -20.17 2.71 20.91
C TRP A 145 -18.96 3.61 21.19
N GLU A 146 -19.15 4.75 21.87
CA GLU A 146 -18.07 5.69 22.22
C GLU A 146 -17.16 5.24 23.37
N ARG A 147 -17.58 4.23 24.16
CA ARG A 147 -16.81 3.75 25.32
C ARG A 147 -15.77 2.70 24.94
N GLU A 148 -15.84 2.16 23.73
CA GLU A 148 -14.90 1.17 23.21
C GLU A 148 -13.69 1.84 22.57
N PRO A 149 -12.53 1.16 22.49
CA PRO A 149 -11.41 1.65 21.72
C PRO A 149 -11.81 1.98 20.26
N PRO A 150 -11.30 3.07 19.68
CA PRO A 150 -11.72 3.51 18.35
C PRO A 150 -11.09 2.69 17.22
N ILE A 151 -10.05 1.90 17.48
CA ILE A 151 -9.41 1.03 16.50
C ILE A 151 -9.58 -0.42 16.93
N HIS A 152 -10.13 -1.24 16.04
CA HIS A 152 -10.17 -2.69 16.18
C HIS A 152 -9.49 -3.31 14.97
N PHE A 153 -8.66 -4.31 15.20
CA PHE A 153 -7.93 -4.94 14.10
C PHE A 153 -7.61 -6.39 14.38
N ARG A 154 -7.52 -7.17 13.31
CA ARG A 154 -7.13 -8.58 13.37
C ARG A 154 -5.65 -8.70 12.99
N THR A 155 -4.86 -9.49 13.72
CA THR A 155 -3.41 -9.65 13.48
C THR A 155 -3.13 -10.91 12.67
N ILE A 156 -2.40 -10.77 11.56
CA ILE A 156 -1.97 -11.89 10.70
C ILE A 156 -1.12 -12.86 11.52
N ASN A 157 -1.35 -14.17 11.35
CA ASN A 157 -0.66 -15.26 12.05
C ASN A 157 -0.74 -15.24 13.59
N ALA A 158 -1.68 -14.47 14.16
CA ALA A 158 -1.95 -14.54 15.59
C ALA A 158 -2.51 -15.93 15.98
N PRO A 159 -2.23 -16.41 17.20
CA PRO A 159 -2.83 -17.63 17.70
C PRO A 159 -4.36 -17.58 17.63
N ALA A 160 -4.99 -18.73 17.34
CA ALA A 160 -6.44 -18.83 17.31
C ALA A 160 -7.07 -18.36 18.63
N GLY A 161 -8.09 -17.51 18.55
CA GLY A 161 -8.72 -16.86 19.69
C GLY A 161 -8.01 -15.59 20.20
N GLN A 162 -6.90 -15.18 19.57
CA GLN A 162 -6.13 -13.98 19.92
C GLN A 162 -5.88 -13.04 18.73
N GLU A 163 -6.60 -13.25 17.63
CA GLU A 163 -6.37 -12.48 16.41
C GLU A 163 -6.88 -11.05 16.53
N TRP A 164 -8.03 -10.84 17.17
CA TRP A 164 -8.60 -9.52 17.37
C TRP A 164 -7.90 -8.76 18.50
N ARG A 165 -7.54 -7.52 18.20
CA ARG A 165 -6.92 -6.55 19.11
C ARG A 165 -7.62 -5.20 18.97
N SER A 166 -7.38 -4.34 19.96
CA SER A 166 -7.94 -2.99 20.01
C SER A 166 -6.87 -1.98 20.38
N ALA A 167 -6.97 -0.76 19.86
CA ALA A 167 -6.04 0.33 20.15
C ALA A 167 -6.76 1.69 20.18
N THR A 168 -6.12 2.68 20.79
CA THR A 168 -6.60 4.07 20.83
C THR A 168 -5.95 4.96 19.78
N GLN A 169 -4.82 4.55 19.22
CA GLN A 169 -4.08 5.30 18.21
C GLN A 169 -3.33 4.35 17.29
N TRP A 170 -3.06 4.82 16.07
CA TRP A 170 -2.16 4.18 15.11
C TRP A 170 -1.16 5.20 14.57
N PRO A 171 0.14 4.88 14.43
CA PRO A 171 0.80 3.61 14.79
C PRO A 171 0.71 3.27 16.29
N LEU A 172 0.85 1.98 16.61
CA LEU A 172 0.77 1.52 18.00
C LEU A 172 1.89 2.18 18.84
N PRO A 173 1.59 2.75 20.02
CA PRO A 173 2.60 3.43 20.84
C PRO A 173 3.70 2.50 21.35
N GLU A 174 3.45 1.20 21.43
CA GLU A 174 4.40 0.15 21.80
C GLU A 174 5.23 -0.37 20.61
N ALA A 175 4.84 -0.07 19.36
CA ALA A 175 5.64 -0.42 18.19
C ALA A 175 6.82 0.56 18.06
N ARG A 176 8.05 0.02 18.15
CA ARG A 176 9.28 0.79 18.07
C ARG A 176 10.01 0.48 16.77
N PRO A 177 10.48 1.50 16.02
CA PRO A 177 11.24 1.27 14.81
C PRO A 177 12.56 0.56 15.14
N ARG A 178 12.77 -0.62 14.56
CA ARG A 178 14.04 -1.34 14.55
C ARG A 178 14.71 -1.14 13.19
N THR A 179 15.90 -0.56 13.19
CA THR A 179 16.69 -0.37 11.97
C THR A 179 17.40 -1.66 11.61
N LEU A 180 17.14 -2.13 10.40
CA LEU A 180 17.76 -3.28 9.78
C LEU A 180 18.59 -2.84 8.59
N HIS A 181 19.82 -3.33 8.48
CA HIS A 181 20.75 -2.92 7.44
C HIS A 181 20.82 -3.95 6.32
N LEU A 182 20.71 -3.47 5.08
CA LEU A 182 20.90 -4.30 3.89
C LEU A 182 22.42 -4.48 3.67
N THR A 183 22.86 -5.73 3.51
CA THR A 183 24.26 -6.08 3.31
C THR A 183 24.44 -7.30 2.40
N GLY A 184 25.68 -7.64 2.06
CA GLY A 184 26.00 -8.66 1.07
C GLY A 184 25.74 -8.21 -0.37
N ALA A 185 26.34 -8.93 -1.31
CA ALA A 185 26.05 -8.74 -2.73
C ALA A 185 24.73 -9.41 -3.09
N ALA A 186 23.95 -8.79 -3.97
CA ALA A 186 22.70 -9.35 -4.48
C ALA A 186 22.57 -9.11 -5.99
N ARG A 187 21.92 -10.05 -6.67
CA ARG A 187 21.56 -10.06 -8.09
C ARG A 187 20.15 -10.61 -8.25
N SER A 188 19.55 -10.47 -9.44
CA SER A 188 18.26 -11.10 -9.76
C SER A 188 18.22 -12.56 -9.34
N GLY A 189 17.20 -12.96 -8.58
CA GLY A 189 17.03 -14.35 -8.09
C GLY A 189 18.03 -14.79 -7.02
N THR A 190 18.84 -13.88 -6.49
CA THR A 190 19.74 -14.14 -5.35
C THR A 190 19.40 -13.22 -4.19
N SER A 191 19.83 -13.60 -2.99
CA SER A 191 19.59 -12.81 -1.78
C SER A 191 20.90 -12.36 -1.12
N GLY A 192 20.99 -11.06 -0.87
CA GLY A 192 21.87 -10.52 0.17
C GLY A 192 21.33 -10.84 1.57
N GLN A 193 21.86 -10.16 2.57
CA GLN A 193 21.53 -10.36 3.98
C GLN A 193 20.93 -9.09 4.60
N ILE A 194 20.12 -9.28 5.64
CA ILE A 194 19.66 -8.23 6.54
C ILE A 194 20.29 -8.44 7.92
N SER A 195 20.89 -7.40 8.49
CA SER A 195 21.53 -7.45 9.81
C SER A 195 21.00 -6.38 10.78
N LEU A 196 20.91 -6.72 12.07
CA LEU A 196 20.63 -5.76 13.15
C LEU A 196 21.82 -4.80 13.35
N GLY A 197 23.04 -5.34 13.29
CA GLY A 197 24.27 -4.56 13.41
C GLY A 197 24.58 -3.80 12.11
N LYS A 198 25.17 -2.61 12.26
CA LYS A 198 25.65 -1.83 11.11
C LYS A 198 26.81 -2.56 10.42
N PRO A 199 26.72 -2.87 9.11
CA PRO A 199 27.77 -3.61 8.41
C PRO A 199 29.04 -2.78 8.26
N ALA A 200 30.20 -3.44 8.46
CA ALA A 200 31.51 -2.79 8.37
C ALA A 200 31.95 -2.53 6.92
N LYS A 201 31.53 -3.37 5.97
CA LYS A 201 31.92 -3.30 4.56
C LYS A 201 30.76 -2.76 3.71
N PRO A 202 31.04 -1.94 2.68
CA PRO A 202 30.03 -1.60 1.68
C PRO A 202 29.64 -2.86 0.89
N SER A 203 28.43 -2.88 0.38
CA SER A 203 27.95 -3.92 -0.53
C SER A 203 26.95 -3.35 -1.52
N GLU A 204 26.69 -4.09 -2.60
CA GLU A 204 25.81 -3.66 -3.67
C GLU A 204 24.88 -4.80 -4.10
N GLY A 205 23.59 -4.50 -4.22
CA GLY A 205 22.65 -5.31 -5.00
C GLY A 205 22.46 -4.68 -6.36
N GLN A 206 22.47 -5.43 -7.46
CA GLN A 206 22.23 -4.86 -8.78
C GLN A 206 21.40 -5.79 -9.66
N PHE A 207 20.43 -5.21 -10.36
CA PHE A 207 19.58 -5.91 -11.32
C PHE A 207 19.23 -4.99 -12.50
N GLN A 208 19.04 -5.56 -13.68
CA GLN A 208 18.43 -4.87 -14.81
C GLN A 208 16.91 -5.02 -14.68
N VAL A 209 16.16 -3.95 -14.95
CA VAL A 209 14.70 -3.99 -14.86
C VAL A 209 14.13 -4.92 -15.91
N ASP A 210 13.42 -5.95 -15.43
CA ASP A 210 12.53 -6.77 -16.24
C ASP A 210 11.14 -6.12 -16.23
N TYR A 211 10.68 -5.64 -17.39
CA TYR A 211 9.36 -5.02 -17.50
C TYR A 211 8.22 -6.05 -17.47
N GLU A 212 8.47 -7.34 -17.62
CA GLU A 212 7.45 -8.39 -17.60
C GLU A 212 7.64 -9.42 -16.49
N PRO A 213 7.73 -8.99 -15.22
CA PRO A 213 7.91 -9.93 -14.13
C PRO A 213 6.75 -10.92 -14.09
N LYS A 214 7.07 -12.20 -13.94
CA LYS A 214 6.08 -13.28 -13.85
C LYS A 214 5.90 -13.67 -12.39
N CYS A 215 4.65 -13.82 -11.97
CA CYS A 215 4.34 -14.30 -10.63
C CYS A 215 4.83 -15.75 -10.47
N LYS A 216 5.62 -16.02 -9.43
CA LYS A 216 5.99 -17.39 -9.05
C LYS A 216 4.86 -18.07 -8.30
N GLU A 217 4.32 -17.38 -7.30
CA GLU A 217 3.22 -17.83 -6.46
C GLU A 217 2.21 -16.70 -6.26
N ARG A 218 0.92 -17.03 -6.31
CA ARG A 218 -0.17 -16.07 -6.09
C ARG A 218 -1.10 -16.59 -5.02
N VAL A 219 -1.13 -15.90 -3.89
CA VAL A 219 -2.21 -16.09 -2.90
C VAL A 219 -3.46 -15.44 -3.48
N ASN A 220 -4.52 -16.23 -3.70
CA ASN A 220 -5.79 -15.71 -4.18
C ASN A 220 -6.57 -15.07 -3.02
N LEU A 221 -6.35 -13.78 -2.78
CA LEU A 221 -7.08 -13.01 -1.77
C LEU A 221 -8.40 -12.42 -2.31
N GLY A 222 -8.98 -13.04 -3.34
CA GLY A 222 -10.26 -12.61 -3.92
C GLY A 222 -10.22 -11.27 -4.67
N PHE A 223 -9.02 -10.69 -4.87
CA PHE A 223 -8.87 -9.44 -5.60
C PHE A 223 -7.54 -9.37 -6.35
N MET A 224 -7.58 -8.90 -7.60
CA MET A 224 -6.45 -8.96 -8.54
C MET A 224 -5.28 -8.02 -8.17
N MET A 225 -5.46 -7.19 -7.14
CA MET A 225 -4.56 -6.10 -6.79
C MET A 225 -3.54 -6.43 -5.71
N TRP A 226 -3.61 -7.56 -5.01
CA TRP A 226 -2.51 -7.95 -4.11
C TRP A 226 -1.30 -8.42 -4.94
N PRO A 227 -0.05 -8.03 -4.62
CA PRO A 227 1.11 -8.48 -5.35
C PRO A 227 1.34 -9.98 -5.19
N CYS A 228 2.24 -10.48 -6.01
CA CYS A 228 2.69 -11.86 -6.01
C CYS A 228 4.22 -11.88 -5.84
N VAL A 229 4.74 -13.04 -5.47
CA VAL A 229 6.17 -13.23 -5.21
C VAL A 229 6.95 -13.21 -6.53
N ILE A 230 7.96 -12.31 -6.61
CA ILE A 230 8.75 -12.01 -7.83
C ILE A 230 10.25 -11.81 -7.54
N GLU A 231 10.80 -12.53 -6.57
CA GLU A 231 12.21 -12.39 -6.13
C GLU A 231 13.23 -12.60 -7.26
N ASP A 232 12.86 -13.33 -8.30
CA ASP A 232 13.70 -13.61 -9.47
C ASP A 232 13.80 -12.43 -10.45
N HIS A 233 12.99 -11.38 -10.26
CA HIS A 233 12.91 -10.18 -11.10
C HIS A 233 13.44 -8.90 -10.42
N GLY A 234 14.20 -9.06 -9.33
CA GLY A 234 14.77 -7.96 -8.55
C GLY A 234 15.85 -8.45 -7.59
N VAL A 235 16.33 -7.58 -6.70
CA VAL A 235 17.26 -7.98 -5.63
C VAL A 235 16.53 -8.22 -4.33
N SER A 236 16.93 -9.27 -3.62
CA SER A 236 16.38 -9.61 -2.30
C SER A 236 17.42 -9.48 -1.20
N TYR A 237 16.96 -9.20 0.02
CA TYR A 237 17.77 -9.26 1.24
C TYR A 237 16.99 -10.02 2.31
N THR A 238 17.61 -11.03 2.92
CA THR A 238 16.91 -11.93 3.85
C THR A 238 17.57 -11.93 5.22
N THR A 239 16.79 -11.94 6.30
CA THR A 239 17.30 -12.10 7.67
C THR A 239 17.78 -13.54 7.92
N PRO A 240 18.60 -13.78 8.96
CA PRO A 240 18.60 -15.08 9.61
C PRO A 240 17.18 -15.43 10.13
N PRO A 241 16.90 -16.68 10.50
CA PRO A 241 15.64 -17.03 11.14
C PRO A 241 15.42 -16.18 12.39
N LEU A 242 14.16 -15.83 12.69
CA LEU A 242 13.83 -15.14 13.93
C LEU A 242 13.96 -16.09 15.12
N SER A 243 14.57 -15.65 16.22
CA SER A 243 14.71 -16.47 17.43
C SER A 243 13.41 -16.54 18.26
N SER A 244 12.45 -15.64 18.01
CA SER A 244 11.14 -15.58 18.66
C SER A 244 10.05 -15.06 17.71
N ASP A 245 8.79 -15.33 18.05
CA ASP A 245 7.64 -14.67 17.40
C ASP A 245 7.82 -13.15 17.49
N THR A 246 7.76 -12.45 16.36
CA THR A 246 7.95 -11.00 16.25
C THR A 246 6.69 -10.36 15.72
N HIS A 247 6.12 -9.43 16.49
CA HIS A 247 4.94 -8.67 16.07
C HIS A 247 5.36 -7.39 15.35
N ILE A 248 5.08 -7.31 14.05
CA ILE A 248 5.26 -6.12 13.23
C ILE A 248 3.90 -5.42 13.14
N ALA A 249 3.80 -4.19 13.65
CA ALA A 249 2.54 -3.43 13.70
C ALA A 249 2.77 -1.95 13.37
N GLY A 250 2.40 -1.54 12.17
CA GLY A 250 2.62 -0.18 11.68
C GLY A 250 2.97 -0.16 10.19
N HIS A 251 3.71 0.87 9.79
CA HIS A 251 4.23 1.03 8.43
C HIS A 251 5.74 0.76 8.42
N PRO A 252 6.21 -0.32 7.80
CA PRO A 252 7.63 -0.46 7.48
C PRO A 252 8.11 0.68 6.59
N LEU A 253 9.36 1.08 6.72
CA LEU A 253 9.96 2.12 5.87
C LEU A 253 11.25 1.62 5.24
N ALA A 254 11.33 1.68 3.92
CA ALA A 254 12.55 1.43 3.17
C ALA A 254 13.28 2.77 2.94
N ASP A 255 14.49 2.89 3.49
CA ASP A 255 15.39 4.02 3.29
C ASP A 255 16.54 3.54 2.40
N LEU A 256 16.37 3.73 1.09
CA LEU A 256 17.21 3.13 0.07
C LEU A 256 18.18 4.16 -0.48
N TRP A 257 19.44 3.74 -0.62
CA TRP A 257 20.41 4.42 -1.45
C TRP A 257 20.53 3.67 -2.76
N ILE A 258 20.25 4.36 -3.85
CA ILE A 258 20.14 3.77 -5.18
C ILE A 258 20.97 4.52 -6.22
N SER A 259 21.24 3.89 -7.35
CA SER A 259 21.54 4.58 -8.61
C SER A 259 20.84 3.84 -9.75
N SER A 260 20.64 4.54 -10.87
CA SER A 260 20.07 3.99 -12.10
C SER A 260 20.97 4.35 -13.27
N THR A 261 21.03 3.53 -14.31
CA THR A 261 21.67 3.89 -15.59
C THR A 261 20.79 4.80 -16.46
N GLN A 262 19.56 5.08 -16.04
CA GLN A 262 18.58 5.94 -16.72
C GLN A 262 18.17 7.11 -15.81
N PRO A 263 17.58 8.19 -16.36
CA PRO A 263 17.20 9.36 -15.57
C PRO A 263 15.98 9.15 -14.66
N ASP A 264 15.42 7.94 -14.61
CA ASP A 264 14.41 7.56 -13.63
C ASP A 264 14.46 6.04 -13.36
N ALA A 265 13.73 5.62 -12.33
CA ALA A 265 13.53 4.22 -11.98
C ALA A 265 12.24 4.07 -11.17
N ASP A 266 11.40 3.10 -11.51
CA ASP A 266 10.33 2.66 -10.61
C ASP A 266 10.92 1.70 -9.57
N LEU A 267 10.54 1.86 -8.31
CA LEU A 267 10.93 0.99 -7.20
C LEU A 267 9.67 0.34 -6.63
N PHE A 268 9.59 -0.98 -6.73
CA PHE A 268 8.58 -1.78 -6.05
C PHE A 268 9.25 -2.57 -4.94
N VAL A 269 8.78 -2.40 -3.71
CA VAL A 269 9.40 -2.95 -2.50
C VAL A 269 8.39 -3.84 -1.79
N TYR A 270 8.77 -5.08 -1.53
CA TYR A 270 7.92 -6.08 -0.88
C TYR A 270 8.58 -6.57 0.40
N LEU A 271 7.83 -6.56 1.51
CA LEU A 271 8.21 -7.22 2.74
C LEU A 271 7.52 -8.58 2.79
N GLU A 272 8.33 -9.62 2.85
CA GLU A 272 7.90 -11.01 2.73
C GLU A 272 8.28 -11.81 3.98
N GLU A 273 7.43 -12.74 4.36
CA GLU A 273 7.70 -13.80 5.33
C GLU A 273 8.06 -15.09 4.57
N ILE A 274 9.12 -15.77 5.01
CA ILE A 274 9.53 -17.07 4.51
C ILE A 274 9.43 -18.09 5.64
N ALA A 275 8.57 -19.08 5.46
CA ALA A 275 8.44 -20.20 6.39
C ALA A 275 9.63 -21.18 6.28
N PRO A 276 9.91 -22.01 7.32
CA PRO A 276 10.91 -23.07 7.25
C PRO A 276 10.69 -24.07 6.10
N SER A 277 9.44 -24.21 5.63
CA SER A 277 9.07 -25.02 4.46
C SER A 277 9.55 -24.42 3.13
N GLY A 278 9.91 -23.14 3.11
CA GLY A 278 10.21 -22.37 1.90
C GLY A 278 9.02 -21.60 1.33
N GLU A 279 7.82 -21.74 1.89
CA GLU A 279 6.64 -20.97 1.50
C GLU A 279 6.85 -19.47 1.76
N VAL A 280 6.45 -18.64 0.80
CA VAL A 280 6.63 -17.18 0.86
C VAL A 280 5.29 -16.47 0.86
N THR A 281 5.10 -15.56 1.81
CA THR A 281 3.92 -14.68 1.88
C THR A 281 4.36 -13.21 1.87
N ILE A 282 3.77 -12.39 0.99
CA ILE A 282 3.95 -10.93 1.05
C ILE A 282 3.09 -10.37 2.20
N LEU A 283 3.75 -9.79 3.20
CA LEU A 283 3.10 -9.17 4.36
C LEU A 283 2.60 -7.75 4.05
N THR A 284 3.38 -7.00 3.27
CA THR A 284 3.06 -5.64 2.82
C THR A 284 4.01 -5.21 1.71
N HIS A 285 3.67 -4.14 0.99
CA HIS A 285 4.46 -3.59 -0.10
C HIS A 285 4.36 -2.06 -0.16
N GLY A 286 5.27 -1.46 -0.90
CA GLY A 286 5.31 -0.03 -1.19
C GLY A 286 5.87 0.20 -2.59
N ARG A 287 5.63 1.39 -3.14
CA ARG A 287 6.17 1.77 -4.45
C ARG A 287 6.54 3.24 -4.51
N LEU A 288 7.58 3.55 -5.25
CA LEU A 288 8.02 4.92 -5.50
C LEU A 288 8.66 5.01 -6.88
N ARG A 289 8.28 6.02 -7.66
CA ARG A 289 9.09 6.45 -8.81
C ARG A 289 10.21 7.35 -8.30
N ALA A 290 11.46 7.03 -8.60
CA ALA A 290 12.62 7.67 -7.99
C ALA A 290 12.71 9.18 -8.27
N SER A 291 12.18 9.66 -9.40
CA SER A 291 12.07 11.10 -9.67
C SER A 291 11.05 11.83 -8.78
N PHE A 292 10.11 11.11 -8.16
CA PHE A 292 9.10 11.64 -7.23
C PHE A 292 9.56 11.57 -5.76
N ARG A 293 10.83 11.23 -5.50
CA ARG A 293 11.38 11.02 -4.15
C ARG A 293 11.40 12.26 -3.25
N SER A 294 11.18 13.46 -3.80
CA SER A 294 11.26 14.70 -3.02
C SER A 294 10.22 14.65 -1.88
N GLU A 295 10.70 14.73 -0.64
CA GLU A 295 9.84 14.73 0.56
C GLU A 295 9.36 16.15 0.85
N GLN A 296 8.05 16.31 0.99
CA GLN A 296 7.37 17.57 1.22
C GLN A 296 6.66 17.56 2.57
N LYS A 297 6.21 18.74 3.03
CA LYS A 297 5.35 18.81 4.21
C LYS A 297 3.95 18.27 3.86
N PRO A 298 3.41 17.28 4.59
CA PRO A 298 2.06 16.78 4.34
C PRO A 298 1.00 17.84 4.67
N PRO A 299 -0.13 17.89 3.92
CA PRO A 299 -1.29 18.71 4.25
C PRO A 299 -2.14 18.12 5.39
N PHE A 300 -1.66 17.05 6.02
CA PHE A 300 -2.35 16.28 7.05
C PHE A 300 -1.86 16.69 8.45
N ARG A 301 -2.74 16.63 9.45
CA ARG A 301 -2.39 16.91 10.86
C ARG A 301 -1.48 15.82 11.42
N ASN A 302 -1.75 14.57 11.06
CA ASN A 302 -0.97 13.41 11.46
C ASN A 302 -0.69 12.52 10.25
N TYR A 303 0.55 12.60 9.74
CA TYR A 303 1.07 11.73 8.68
C TYR A 303 2.02 10.66 9.23
N MET A 304 1.90 10.34 10.53
CA MET A 304 2.54 9.18 11.18
C MET A 304 4.07 9.14 11.13
N GLY A 305 4.72 10.27 10.81
CA GLY A 305 6.17 10.36 10.62
C GLY A 305 6.69 9.72 9.33
N LEU A 306 5.80 9.43 8.38
CA LEU A 306 6.11 8.81 7.10
C LEU A 306 6.58 9.84 6.06
N PRO A 307 7.38 9.45 5.06
CA PRO A 307 7.78 10.34 3.97
C PRO A 307 6.55 10.74 3.15
N TYR A 308 6.35 12.03 2.93
CA TYR A 308 5.25 12.52 2.10
C TYR A 308 5.79 13.01 0.76
N HIS A 309 5.40 12.31 -0.31
CA HIS A 309 5.70 12.70 -1.68
C HIS A 309 4.47 13.41 -2.25
N ARG A 310 4.54 14.73 -2.41
CA ARG A 310 3.39 15.54 -2.88
C ARG A 310 2.98 15.16 -4.31
N GLY A 311 3.96 14.84 -5.15
CA GLY A 311 3.74 14.39 -6.53
C GLY A 311 3.35 15.50 -7.50
N ASN A 312 3.70 16.76 -7.18
CA ASN A 312 3.51 17.87 -8.09
C ASN A 312 4.65 17.92 -9.11
N ARG A 313 4.38 18.51 -10.27
CA ARG A 313 5.37 18.65 -11.36
C ARG A 313 6.66 19.37 -10.91
N ALA A 314 6.54 20.36 -10.03
CA ALA A 314 7.68 21.13 -9.52
C ALA A 314 8.59 20.34 -8.56
N ASP A 315 8.12 19.20 -8.02
CA ASP A 315 8.89 18.37 -7.08
C ASP A 315 9.64 17.25 -7.78
N VAL A 316 9.52 17.15 -9.11
CA VAL A 316 10.16 16.11 -9.89
C VAL A 316 11.65 16.39 -9.98
N GLU A 317 12.44 15.45 -9.48
CA GLU A 317 13.89 15.51 -9.51
C GLU A 317 14.41 14.31 -10.32
N PRO A 318 14.67 14.42 -11.63
CA PRO A 318 15.26 13.32 -12.40
C PRO A 318 16.54 12.79 -11.74
N LEU A 319 16.80 11.49 -11.91
CA LEU A 319 18.07 10.91 -11.51
C LEU A 319 19.18 11.36 -12.46
N THR A 320 20.37 11.62 -11.92
CA THR A 320 21.60 11.64 -12.73
C THR A 320 22.06 10.19 -12.92
N PRO A 321 22.18 9.67 -14.16
CA PRO A 321 22.63 8.31 -14.38
C PRO A 321 23.94 7.98 -13.67
N GLY A 322 23.97 6.87 -12.94
CA GLY A 322 25.10 6.40 -12.15
C GLY A 322 25.31 7.12 -10.80
N GLU A 323 24.62 8.24 -10.54
CA GLU A 323 24.76 8.98 -9.30
C GLU A 323 23.96 8.35 -8.17
N ARG A 324 24.58 8.27 -6.99
CA ARG A 324 23.97 7.72 -5.80
C ARG A 324 22.97 8.70 -5.20
N THR A 325 21.72 8.27 -5.12
CA THR A 325 20.57 9.06 -4.67
C THR A 325 19.84 8.35 -3.53
N ARG A 326 19.34 9.09 -2.55
CA ARG A 326 18.52 8.53 -1.45
C ARG A 326 17.04 8.57 -1.84
N ALA A 327 16.34 7.46 -1.69
CA ALA A 327 14.91 7.32 -1.90
C ALA A 327 14.30 6.64 -0.67
N ARG A 328 13.42 7.36 0.03
CA ARG A 328 12.66 6.82 1.17
C ARG A 328 11.23 6.56 0.73
N LEU A 329 10.69 5.42 1.08
CA LEU A 329 9.27 5.11 0.92
C LEU A 329 8.77 4.28 2.09
N ASP A 330 7.55 4.54 2.51
CA ASP A 330 6.81 3.65 3.39
C ASP A 330 6.18 2.49 2.61
N LEU A 331 5.96 1.39 3.31
CA LEU A 331 5.14 0.28 2.88
C LEU A 331 3.75 0.44 3.53
N LEU A 332 2.74 -0.18 2.93
CA LEU A 332 1.37 -0.20 3.46
C LEU A 332 1.35 -0.69 4.92
N PRO A 333 0.37 -0.24 5.73
CA PRO A 333 0.27 -0.67 7.12
C PRO A 333 0.00 -2.17 7.22
N THR A 334 0.57 -2.81 8.23
CA THR A 334 0.29 -4.22 8.54
C THR A 334 0.30 -4.46 10.05
N SER A 335 -0.38 -5.51 10.49
CA SER A 335 -0.23 -6.12 11.81
C SER A 335 -0.04 -7.62 11.62
N ALA A 336 1.18 -8.11 11.79
CA ALA A 336 1.54 -9.50 11.55
C ALA A 336 2.49 -10.04 12.61
N ILE A 337 2.28 -11.29 13.04
CA ILE A 337 3.22 -12.04 13.86
C ILE A 337 4.03 -12.96 12.96
N VAL A 338 5.29 -12.63 12.74
CA VAL A 338 6.23 -13.49 12.03
C VAL A 338 6.76 -14.52 13.02
N LYS A 339 6.57 -15.79 12.71
CA LYS A 339 6.84 -16.88 13.67
C LYS A 339 8.34 -17.09 13.90
N ARG A 340 8.68 -17.59 15.09
CA ARG A 340 10.02 -18.12 15.35
C ARG A 340 10.43 -19.12 14.25
N GLY A 341 11.69 -19.03 13.81
CA GLY A 341 12.24 -19.88 12.75
C GLY A 341 11.90 -19.42 11.32
N HIS A 342 10.94 -18.50 11.16
CA HIS A 342 10.67 -17.86 9.87
C HIS A 342 11.72 -16.77 9.60
N ARG A 343 11.80 -16.33 8.35
CA ARG A 343 12.69 -15.24 7.93
C ARG A 343 11.86 -14.09 7.36
N LEU A 344 12.43 -12.89 7.43
CA LEU A 344 11.94 -11.74 6.68
C LEU A 344 12.81 -11.54 5.44
N ARG A 345 12.17 -11.30 4.30
CA ARG A 345 12.82 -10.92 3.04
C ARG A 345 12.31 -9.57 2.55
N LEU A 346 13.22 -8.70 2.15
CA LEU A 346 12.91 -7.45 1.45
C LEU A 346 13.30 -7.62 -0.02
N THR A 347 12.30 -7.64 -0.90
CA THR A 347 12.49 -7.74 -2.35
C THR A 347 12.32 -6.34 -2.98
N ILE A 348 13.25 -5.94 -3.84
CA ILE A 348 13.21 -4.67 -4.57
C ILE A 348 13.27 -4.97 -6.07
N ALA A 349 12.23 -4.59 -6.81
CA ALA A 349 12.10 -4.80 -8.25
C ALA A 349 11.81 -3.48 -8.99
N GLY A 350 12.06 -3.47 -10.30
CA GLY A 350 11.88 -2.30 -11.16
C GLY A 350 10.55 -2.23 -11.91
N ALA A 351 9.76 -3.30 -11.79
CA ALA A 351 8.43 -3.41 -12.37
C ALA A 351 7.55 -4.29 -11.47
N ASP A 352 6.24 -4.21 -11.68
CA ASP A 352 5.24 -4.99 -10.96
C ASP A 352 4.27 -5.64 -11.95
N PRO A 353 3.89 -6.92 -11.76
CA PRO A 353 2.97 -7.62 -12.67
C PRO A 353 1.57 -6.97 -12.74
N ARG A 354 1.20 -6.16 -11.75
CA ARG A 354 -0.04 -5.38 -11.68
C ARG A 354 0.06 -4.04 -12.42
N GLN A 355 1.26 -3.61 -12.83
CA GLN A 355 1.46 -2.34 -13.52
C GLN A 355 0.80 -2.37 -14.91
N ARG A 356 -0.29 -1.61 -15.06
CA ARG A 356 -1.07 -1.53 -16.32
C ARG A 356 -0.64 -0.40 -17.24
N SER A 357 -0.01 0.64 -16.72
CA SER A 357 0.54 1.76 -17.49
C SER A 357 2.05 1.80 -17.32
N ARG A 358 2.77 1.44 -18.39
CA ARG A 358 4.24 1.46 -18.46
C ARG A 358 4.70 2.60 -19.37
N SER A 359 4.11 3.79 -19.21
CA SER A 359 4.40 4.96 -20.06
C SER A 359 5.84 5.48 -19.89
N VAL A 360 6.56 5.04 -18.86
CA VAL A 360 7.98 5.35 -18.64
C VAL A 360 8.77 4.05 -18.71
N GLN A 361 9.13 3.65 -19.91
CA GLN A 361 10.10 2.58 -20.17
C GLN A 361 11.29 3.18 -20.90
N PHE A 362 12.48 2.79 -20.47
CA PHE A 362 13.72 3.12 -21.16
C PHE A 362 14.21 1.93 -21.98
N ASP A 363 14.84 2.24 -23.11
CA ASP A 363 15.61 1.31 -23.93
C ASP A 363 17.04 1.85 -24.08
N PRO A 364 18.07 1.18 -23.52
CA PRO A 364 17.99 -0.09 -22.80
C PRO A 364 17.28 0.05 -21.43
N PRO A 365 16.69 -1.04 -20.89
CA PRO A 365 16.12 -1.03 -19.55
C PRO A 365 17.14 -0.58 -18.48
N PRO A 366 16.71 0.17 -17.45
CA PRO A 366 17.62 0.64 -16.42
C PRO A 366 18.24 -0.53 -15.67
N THR A 367 19.53 -0.39 -15.36
CA THR A 367 20.18 -1.19 -14.32
C THR A 367 20.14 -0.38 -13.03
N ILE A 368 19.48 -0.93 -12.01
CA ILE A 368 19.34 -0.33 -10.69
C ILE A 368 20.36 -0.97 -9.75
N THR A 369 21.11 -0.13 -9.03
CA THR A 369 22.01 -0.56 -7.96
C THR A 369 21.46 -0.11 -6.61
N ILE A 370 21.40 -1.00 -5.63
CA ILE A 370 21.05 -0.75 -4.22
C ILE A 370 22.33 -0.80 -3.38
N PHE A 371 22.68 0.29 -2.71
CA PHE A 371 23.91 0.40 -1.94
C PHE A 371 23.69 0.02 -0.48
N GLY A 372 24.24 -1.12 -0.05
CA GLY A 372 24.24 -1.59 1.33
C GLY A 372 25.54 -1.29 2.10
N GLY A 373 25.50 -1.49 3.42
CA GLY A 373 26.66 -1.39 4.31
C GLY A 373 27.30 0.00 4.50
N LYS A 374 28.22 0.12 5.48
CA LYS A 374 28.96 1.35 5.87
C LYS A 374 28.04 2.59 6.13
N LYS A 375 28.58 3.81 6.06
CA LYS A 375 27.85 5.08 6.22
C LYS A 375 27.04 5.31 4.92
N ASN A 376 25.76 5.66 5.07
CA ASN A 376 24.79 5.84 3.98
C ASN A 376 24.35 4.54 3.29
N GLY A 377 24.48 3.36 3.90
CA GLY A 377 23.88 2.13 3.34
C GLY A 377 22.36 2.10 3.49
N SER A 378 21.67 1.39 2.60
CA SER A 378 20.23 1.17 2.62
C SER A 378 19.77 0.44 3.89
N THR A 379 18.61 0.83 4.40
CA THR A 379 18.02 0.24 5.61
C THR A 379 16.52 0.00 5.47
N LEU A 380 16.02 -0.93 6.26
CA LEU A 380 14.61 -1.17 6.50
C LEU A 380 14.31 -0.82 7.97
N LEU A 381 13.36 0.06 8.21
CA LEU A 381 12.84 0.33 9.55
C LEU A 381 11.57 -0.49 9.74
N LEU A 382 11.59 -1.42 10.70
CA LEU A 382 10.43 -2.24 11.04
C LEU A 382 9.77 -1.74 12.32
N PRO A 383 8.44 -1.50 12.33
CA PRO A 383 7.72 -1.14 13.54
C PRO A 383 7.43 -2.41 14.37
N VAL A 384 8.33 -2.71 15.32
CA VAL A 384 8.27 -3.95 16.12
C VAL A 384 7.65 -3.68 17.48
N VAL A 385 6.65 -4.47 17.87
CA VAL A 385 6.12 -4.54 19.23
C VAL A 385 6.95 -5.57 20.01
N GLY A 386 7.73 -5.10 20.98
CA GLY A 386 8.66 -5.93 21.75
C GLY A 386 10.08 -5.96 21.17
N GLU A 387 10.72 -7.13 21.21
CA GLU A 387 12.09 -7.37 20.74
C GLU A 387 12.14 -7.94 19.33
N LEU A 388 13.25 -7.70 18.64
CA LEU A 388 13.58 -8.30 17.36
C LEU A 388 14.95 -8.95 17.46
N GLU A 389 14.97 -10.27 17.38
CA GLU A 389 16.17 -11.07 17.52
C GLU A 389 16.25 -12.15 16.44
N PHE A 390 17.48 -12.46 16.05
CA PHE A 390 17.79 -13.45 15.03
C PHE A 390 18.50 -14.65 15.67
N GLU A 391 18.28 -15.85 15.13
CA GLU A 391 19.07 -17.02 15.49
C GLU A 391 20.55 -16.81 15.13
N GLY A 392 21.44 -17.30 16.01
CA GLY A 392 22.89 -17.08 15.96
C GLY A 392 23.65 -18.00 15.02
#